data_AF-A0AAD0IB77-F1
#
_entry.id   AF-A0AAD0IB77-F1
#
_cell.length_a   1.000
_cell.length_b   1.000
_cell.length_c   1.000
_cell.angle_alpha   90.00
_cell.angle_beta   90.00
_cell.angle_gamma   90.00
#
_symmetry.space_group_name_H-M   'P 1'
#
loop_
_entity.id
_entity.type
_entity.pdbx_description
1 polymer ?
#
loop_
_entity_poly.entity_id
_entity_poly.type
_entity_poly.pdbx_seq_one_letter_code
_entity_poly.pdbx_strand_id
1 'polypeptide(L)'
;MYWIEICSDGSYLNDGEQYPIRAEGIEQLESVDGERSGNDWAKTILPFAIETPHGVFAWEVEIIDYFELDVTSFLGYRITEYPNQVFLKDEVMFRIQDGWAYPKERTLDLQQKIHKMRFAQKKTHQ
;
A
#
# COMPACT_ATOMS: atom_id res chain seq x y z
N MET A 1 -4.08 -2.17 16.69
CA MET A 1 -4.32 -0.90 15.98
C MET A 1 -3.25 -0.78 14.91
N TYR A 2 -3.61 -0.72 13.64
CA TYR A 2 -2.67 -0.55 12.54
C TYR A 2 -2.60 0.92 12.13
N TRP A 3 -1.53 1.29 11.43
CA TRP A 3 -1.49 2.53 10.64
C TRP A 3 -0.78 2.27 9.32
N ILE A 4 -1.08 3.12 8.33
CA ILE A 4 -0.36 3.12 7.06
C ILE A 4 0.85 4.05 7.21
N GLU A 5 2.02 3.54 6.83
CA GLU A 5 3.26 4.30 6.79
C GLU A 5 3.69 4.54 5.35
N ILE A 6 4.06 5.78 5.06
CA ILE A 6 4.66 6.20 3.81
C ILE A 6 6.17 6.01 3.92
N CYS A 7 6.73 5.09 3.13
CA CYS A 7 8.10 4.58 3.28
C CYS A 7 9.13 5.35 2.45
N SER A 8 8.70 6.10 1.46
CA SER A 8 9.58 6.82 0.56
C SER A 8 8.93 8.09 0.01
N ASP A 9 9.74 9.11 -0.18
CA ASP A 9 9.42 10.20 -1.09
C ASP A 9 9.35 9.68 -2.53
N GLY A 10 8.57 10.36 -3.35
CA GLY A 10 8.50 10.15 -4.80
C GLY A 10 9.05 11.36 -5.57
N SER A 11 8.99 11.29 -6.90
CA SER A 11 9.32 12.43 -7.74
C SER A 11 8.65 12.34 -9.11
N TYR A 12 8.44 13.49 -9.74
CA TYR A 12 7.91 13.59 -11.10
C TYR A 12 8.71 14.59 -11.93
N LEU A 13 8.59 14.48 -13.25
CA LEU A 13 9.12 15.43 -14.21
C LEU A 13 7.99 16.30 -14.76
N ASN A 14 8.19 17.60 -14.82
CA ASN A 14 7.36 18.54 -15.58
C ASN A 14 8.28 19.35 -16.50
N ASP A 15 8.01 19.33 -17.81
CA ASP A 15 8.86 19.97 -18.83
C ASP A 15 10.37 19.65 -18.73
N GLY A 16 10.69 18.43 -18.29
CA GLY A 16 12.07 17.95 -18.12
C GLY A 16 12.75 18.36 -16.81
N GLU A 17 12.12 19.20 -15.99
CA GLU A 17 12.57 19.53 -14.64
C GLU A 17 11.96 18.56 -13.61
N GLN A 18 12.76 18.15 -12.62
CA GLN A 18 12.34 17.20 -11.60
C GLN A 18 11.82 17.91 -10.34
N TYR A 19 10.65 17.48 -9.87
CA TYR A 19 10.00 17.98 -8.66
C TYR A 19 9.76 16.85 -7.65
N PRO A 20 9.96 17.10 -6.35
CA PRO A 20 9.78 16.09 -5.32
C PRO A 20 8.30 15.91 -4.95
N ILE A 21 7.93 14.68 -4.60
CA ILE A 21 6.71 14.35 -3.87
C ILE A 21 7.15 13.94 -2.47
N ARG A 22 6.96 14.83 -1.49
CA ARG A 22 7.43 14.58 -0.12
C ARG A 22 6.36 13.86 0.69
N ALA A 23 6.73 12.76 1.34
CA ALA A 23 5.85 11.99 2.20
C ALA A 23 5.20 12.85 3.30
N GLU A 24 5.94 13.85 3.82
CA GLU A 24 5.44 14.79 4.83
C GLU A 24 4.24 15.62 4.38
N GLY A 25 4.07 15.82 3.07
CA GLY A 25 2.95 16.59 2.50
C GLY A 25 1.77 15.73 2.05
N ILE A 26 1.85 14.41 2.21
CA ILE A 26 0.80 13.49 1.81
C ILE A 26 -0.19 13.34 2.96
N GLU A 27 -1.45 13.68 2.70
CA GLU A 27 -2.52 13.63 3.67
C GLU A 27 -3.41 12.42 3.43
N GLN A 28 -3.80 11.74 4.51
CA GLN A 28 -4.86 10.74 4.47
C GLN A 28 -6.22 11.43 4.42
N LEU A 29 -7.05 11.06 3.46
CA LEU A 29 -8.42 11.53 3.32
C LEU A 29 -9.41 10.61 4.07
N GLU A 30 -10.69 10.92 3.98
CA GLU A 30 -11.74 10.08 4.58
C GLU A 30 -11.75 8.68 3.94
N SER A 31 -11.68 7.65 4.79
CA SER A 31 -11.72 6.25 4.34
C SER A 31 -13.09 5.89 3.79
N VAL A 32 -13.10 5.02 2.78
CA VAL A 32 -14.34 4.55 2.16
C VAL A 32 -14.45 3.03 2.36
N ASP A 33 -15.66 2.57 2.66
CA ASP A 33 -15.98 1.15 2.72
C ASP A 33 -15.81 0.53 1.33
N GLY A 34 -15.04 -0.56 1.27
CA GLY A 34 -14.88 -1.36 0.07
C GLY A 34 -15.88 -2.51 0.02
N GLU A 35 -15.39 -3.69 -0.36
CA GLU A 35 -16.18 -4.93 -0.37
C GLU A 35 -16.33 -5.51 1.04
N ARG A 36 -17.40 -6.25 1.29
CA ARG A 36 -17.61 -6.97 2.55
C ARG A 36 -18.21 -8.34 2.30
N SER A 37 -17.69 -9.35 3.00
CA SER A 37 -18.25 -10.70 3.04
C SER A 37 -18.87 -10.95 4.42
N GLY A 38 -20.15 -10.60 4.59
CA GLY A 38 -20.91 -10.85 5.82
C GLY A 38 -20.16 -10.39 7.09
N ASN A 39 -19.83 -11.35 7.96
CA ASN A 39 -19.04 -11.14 9.17
C ASN A 39 -17.68 -11.86 9.13
N ASP A 40 -17.22 -12.24 7.93
CA ASP A 40 -15.92 -12.90 7.73
C ASP A 40 -14.81 -11.84 7.56
N TRP A 41 -14.94 -10.99 6.54
CA TRP A 41 -13.98 -9.93 6.27
C TRP A 41 -14.62 -8.68 5.66
N ALA A 42 -13.93 -7.54 5.80
CA ALA A 42 -14.22 -6.31 5.07
C ALA A 42 -12.94 -5.72 4.47
N LYS A 43 -13.05 -5.21 3.24
CA LYS A 43 -12.04 -4.38 2.60
C LYS A 43 -12.32 -2.93 2.90
N THR A 44 -11.25 -2.19 3.15
CA THR A 44 -11.30 -0.73 3.36
C THR A 44 -10.37 -0.08 2.37
N ILE A 45 -10.83 1.01 1.77
CA ILE A 45 -10.03 1.85 0.88
C ILE A 45 -9.64 3.10 1.68
N LEU A 46 -8.34 3.33 1.76
CA LEU A 46 -7.73 4.46 2.47
C LEU A 46 -7.13 5.41 1.42
N PRO A 47 -7.81 6.52 1.07
CA PRO A 47 -7.29 7.46 0.08
C PRO A 47 -6.23 8.37 0.69
N PHE A 48 -5.19 8.67 -0.10
CA PHE A 48 -4.12 9.60 0.23
C PHE A 48 -3.96 10.60 -0.91
N ALA A 49 -3.63 11.86 -0.60
CA ALA A 49 -3.41 12.86 -1.63
C ALA A 49 -2.35 13.90 -1.25
N ILE A 50 -1.77 14.54 -2.27
CA ILE A 50 -0.89 15.70 -2.13
C ILE A 50 -1.14 16.68 -3.27
N GLU A 51 -1.31 17.95 -2.92
CA GLU A 51 -1.32 19.04 -3.89
C GLU A 51 0.11 19.48 -4.19
N THR A 52 0.44 19.61 -5.47
CA THR A 52 1.74 20.11 -5.93
C THR A 52 1.55 21.35 -6.80
N PRO A 53 2.60 22.12 -7.13
CA PRO A 53 2.46 23.25 -8.05
C PRO A 53 1.86 22.90 -9.43
N HIS A 54 1.89 21.62 -9.82
CA HIS A 54 1.43 21.13 -11.13
C HIS A 54 0.13 20.32 -11.03
N GLY A 55 -0.49 20.27 -9.85
CA GLY A 55 -1.75 19.57 -9.60
C GLY A 55 -1.63 18.47 -8.55
N VAL A 56 -2.72 17.71 -8.42
CA VAL A 56 -2.91 16.70 -7.38
C VAL A 56 -2.36 15.35 -7.79
N PHE A 57 -1.70 14.67 -6.86
CA PHE A 57 -1.47 13.23 -6.91
C PHE A 57 -2.34 12.56 -5.85
N ALA A 58 -3.03 11.47 -6.21
CA ALA A 58 -3.87 10.71 -5.30
C ALA A 58 -3.57 9.20 -5.39
N TRP A 59 -3.61 8.52 -4.25
CA TRP A 59 -3.44 7.09 -4.12
C TRP A 59 -4.60 6.47 -3.37
N GLU A 60 -4.91 5.23 -3.72
CA GLU A 60 -5.76 4.36 -2.92
C GLU A 60 -4.90 3.26 -2.33
N VAL A 61 -4.93 3.15 -1.00
CA VAL A 61 -4.37 2.03 -0.25
C VAL A 61 -5.50 1.08 0.11
N GLU A 62 -5.38 -0.19 -0.27
CA GLU A 62 -6.37 -1.21 0.00
C GLU A 62 -5.89 -2.12 1.14
N ILE A 63 -6.74 -2.29 2.15
CA ILE A 63 -6.54 -3.24 3.25
C ILE A 63 -7.74 -4.18 3.36
N ILE A 64 -7.53 -5.30 4.06
CA ILE A 64 -8.59 -6.25 4.41
C ILE A 64 -8.51 -6.59 5.90
N ASP A 65 -9.63 -6.46 6.59
CA ASP A 65 -9.82 -6.84 7.99
C ASP A 65 -10.54 -8.19 8.06
N TYR A 66 -9.92 -9.19 8.68
CA TYR A 66 -10.51 -10.50 8.97
C TYR A 66 -11.04 -10.50 10.40
N PHE A 67 -12.36 -10.46 10.55
CA PHE A 67 -13.01 -10.18 11.84
C PHE A 67 -12.80 -11.31 12.86
N GLU A 68 -12.88 -12.57 12.44
CA GLU A 68 -12.70 -13.71 13.35
C GLU A 68 -11.25 -13.85 13.84
N LEU A 69 -10.29 -13.40 13.04
CA LEU A 69 -8.86 -13.53 13.34
C LEU A 69 -8.29 -12.29 14.04
N ASP A 70 -9.04 -11.18 14.05
CA ASP A 70 -8.57 -9.87 14.51
C ASP A 70 -7.25 -9.47 13.81
N VAL A 71 -7.19 -9.72 12.50
CA VAL A 71 -6.00 -9.49 11.66
C VAL A 71 -6.36 -8.56 10.50
N THR A 72 -5.51 -7.57 10.28
CA THR A 72 -5.54 -6.71 9.09
C THR A 72 -4.41 -7.11 8.15
N SER A 73 -4.67 -7.10 6.85
CA SER A 73 -3.65 -7.34 5.82
C SER A 73 -3.63 -6.22 4.78
N PHE A 74 -2.44 -5.88 4.32
CA PHE A 74 -2.23 -4.97 3.20
C PHE A 74 -2.45 -5.70 1.88
N LEU A 75 -3.40 -5.23 1.07
CA LEU A 75 -3.66 -5.79 -0.26
C LEU A 75 -2.79 -5.12 -1.32
N GLY A 76 -2.55 -3.82 -1.18
CA GLY A 76 -1.72 -3.06 -2.11
C GLY A 76 -2.07 -1.59 -2.10
N TYR A 77 -1.47 -0.86 -3.04
CA TYR A 77 -1.79 0.54 -3.30
C TYR A 77 -1.67 0.81 -4.80
N ARG A 78 -2.38 1.84 -5.26
CA ARG A 78 -2.29 2.32 -6.64
C ARG A 78 -2.45 3.83 -6.67
N ILE A 79 -1.79 4.46 -7.64
CA ILE A 79 -2.07 5.85 -8.01
C ILE A 79 -3.39 5.91 -8.78
N THR A 80 -4.31 6.78 -8.37
CA THR A 80 -5.63 6.97 -8.98
C THR A 80 -5.76 8.27 -9.73
N GLU A 81 -5.00 9.29 -9.34
CA GLU A 81 -4.95 10.59 -10.00
C GLU A 81 -3.52 11.11 -10.02
N TYR A 82 -3.11 11.69 -11.16
CA TYR A 82 -1.92 12.51 -11.28
C TYR A 82 -2.06 13.47 -12.47
N PRO A 83 -1.32 14.59 -12.51
CA PRO A 83 -1.47 15.57 -13.58
C PRO A 83 -1.09 14.99 -14.95
N ASN A 84 -1.90 15.27 -15.99
CA ASN A 84 -1.68 14.69 -17.33
C ASN A 84 -0.35 15.10 -18.00
N GLN A 85 0.26 16.20 -17.56
CA GLN A 85 1.45 16.79 -18.19
C GLN A 85 2.75 16.39 -17.49
N VAL A 86 2.67 15.59 -16.43
CA VAL A 86 3.85 15.16 -15.67
C VAL A 86 4.19 13.70 -15.91
N PHE A 87 5.45 13.36 -15.76
CA PHE A 87 5.93 11.99 -15.81
C PHE A 87 6.37 11.54 -14.42
N LEU A 88 5.68 10.56 -13.83
CA LEU A 88 6.10 9.97 -12.56
C LEU A 88 7.43 9.24 -12.74
N LYS A 89 8.44 9.65 -11.98
CA LYS A 89 9.81 9.12 -12.07
C LYS A 89 10.12 8.17 -10.93
N ASP A 90 9.85 8.59 -9.70
CA ASP A 90 10.03 7.78 -8.49
C ASP A 90 8.68 7.69 -7.77
N GLU A 91 8.29 6.49 -7.36
CA GLU A 91 6.98 6.22 -6.75
C GLU A 91 7.02 6.33 -5.22
N VAL A 92 5.93 6.85 -4.65
CA VAL A 92 5.69 6.84 -3.20
C VAL A 92 5.27 5.43 -2.79
N MET A 93 5.94 4.85 -1.79
CA MET A 93 5.62 3.52 -1.29
C MET A 93 4.84 3.55 0.02
N PHE A 94 3.86 2.68 0.16
CA PHE A 94 3.05 2.51 1.37
C PHE A 94 3.29 1.13 2.00
N ARG A 95 3.25 1.06 3.33
CA ARG A 95 3.20 -0.20 4.09
C ARG A 95 2.18 -0.13 5.21
N ILE A 96 1.64 -1.27 5.60
CA ILE A 96 0.96 -1.38 6.89
C ILE A 96 1.99 -1.58 8.00
N GLN A 97 1.80 -0.89 9.12
CA GLN A 97 2.47 -1.19 10.37
C GLN A 97 1.43 -1.63 11.37
N ASP A 98 1.63 -2.83 11.91
CA ASP A 98 0.89 -3.27 13.07
C ASP A 98 1.46 -2.56 14.29
N GLY A 99 0.66 -1.70 14.90
CA GLY A 99 0.97 -1.14 16.19
C GLY A 99 0.99 -2.24 17.23
N TRP A 100 2.18 -2.80 17.48
CA TRP A 100 2.53 -3.76 18.53
C TRP A 100 1.33 -4.36 19.27
N ALA A 101 0.58 -5.23 18.60
CA ALA A 101 -0.24 -6.21 19.29
C ALA A 101 0.64 -7.44 19.45
N TYR A 102 1.41 -7.50 20.55
CA TYR A 102 1.82 -8.81 21.04
C TYR A 102 0.54 -9.64 21.16
N PRO A 103 0.46 -10.83 20.54
CA PRO A 103 -0.69 -11.68 20.74
C PRO A 103 -0.84 -11.88 22.25
N LYS A 104 -2.01 -11.51 22.80
CA LYS A 104 -2.42 -11.98 24.12
C LYS A 104 -2.81 -13.45 23.99
N GLU A 105 -1.87 -14.29 23.54
CA GLU A 105 -1.83 -15.73 23.78
C GLU A 105 -0.57 -16.33 23.13
N ARG A 106 0.24 -16.96 23.97
CA ARG A 106 1.48 -17.65 23.60
C ARG A 106 1.16 -19.01 22.96
N THR A 107 0.68 -19.06 21.73
CA THR A 107 0.58 -20.36 21.02
C THR A 107 0.46 -20.22 19.49
N LEU A 108 1.25 -19.36 18.86
CA LEU A 108 1.47 -19.46 17.41
C LEU A 108 2.96 -19.29 17.14
N ASP A 109 3.64 -20.42 16.98
CA ASP A 109 5.00 -20.46 16.43
C ASP A 109 4.91 -20.05 14.96
N LEU A 110 4.87 -18.73 14.72
CA LEU A 110 4.98 -18.13 13.40
C LEU A 110 6.43 -18.24 12.94
N GLN A 111 6.91 -19.46 12.70
CA GLN A 111 8.10 -19.65 11.89
C GLN A 111 7.80 -19.08 10.51
N GLN A 112 8.54 -18.02 10.14
CA GLN A 112 8.52 -17.44 8.81
C GLN A 112 8.78 -18.54 7.78
N LYS A 113 7.72 -19.07 7.15
CA LYS A 113 7.85 -19.97 5.99
C LYS A 113 8.21 -19.12 4.77
N ILE A 114 9.49 -18.80 4.62
CA ILE A 114 10.03 -18.28 3.36
C ILE A 114 9.80 -19.33 2.28
N HIS A 115 8.71 -19.19 1.51
CA HIS A 115 8.52 -19.96 0.29
C HIS A 115 9.45 -19.42 -0.79
N LYS A 116 10.65 -19.98 -0.88
CA LYS A 116 11.50 -19.81 -2.07
C LYS A 116 10.82 -20.51 -3.25
N MET A 117 10.08 -19.77 -4.07
CA MET A 117 9.65 -20.26 -5.38
C MET A 117 10.90 -20.45 -6.27
N ARG A 118 11.26 -21.70 -6.55
CA ARG A 118 12.20 -22.04 -7.62
C ARG A 118 11.43 -22.15 -8.92
N PHE A 119 11.69 -21.24 -9.85
CA PHE A 119 11.25 -21.40 -11.24
C PHE A 119 11.98 -22.61 -11.84
N ALA A 120 11.24 -23.68 -12.14
CA ALA A 120 11.76 -24.78 -12.93
C ALA A 120 11.82 -24.34 -14.39
N GLN A 121 13.02 -24.09 -14.90
CA GLN A 121 13.24 -23.96 -16.35
C GLN A 121 12.94 -25.30 -17.01
N LYS A 122 11.92 -25.34 -17.87
CA LYS A 122 11.69 -26.46 -18.80
C LYS A 122 12.93 -26.59 -19.69
N LYS A 123 13.63 -27.72 -19.59
CA LYS A 123 14.59 -28.13 -20.63
C LYS A 123 13.79 -28.57 -21.86
N THR A 124 13.74 -27.72 -22.87
CA THR A 124 13.46 -28.11 -24.26
C THR A 124 14.78 -28.48 -24.91
N HIS A 125 14.94 -29.73 -25.33
CA HIS A 125 15.75 -30.18 -26.48
C HIS A 125 15.29 -31.62 -26.77
N GLN A 126 14.62 -31.86 -27.90
CA GLN A 126 15.20 -32.28 -29.19
C GLN A 126 15.89 -33.64 -29.11
#